data_AF-A0A7W8CTY6-F1
#
_entry.id   AF-A0A7W8CTY6-F1
#
_cell.length_a   1.000
_cell.length_b   1.000
_cell.length_c   1.000
_cell.angle_alpha   90.00
_cell.angle_beta   90.00
_cell.angle_gamma   90.00
#
_symmetry.space_group_name_H-M   'P 1'
#
loop_
_entity.id
_entity.type
_entity.pdbx_description
1 polymer ?
#
loop_
_entity_poly.entity_id
_entity_poly.type
_entity_poly.pdbx_seq_one_letter_code
_entity_poly.pdbx_strand_id
1 'polypeptide(L)'
;MKKTSVIILILLLSGCREQGENTETAEQTTHEVNGTITEIIQDKILLELSQELQENEKEILVVVNDETSILNLQETKLNRDSLRPQDEVRVTLRDSCADTIPRTCYAKEIFLDKEN
;
A
#
# COMPACT_ATOMS: atom_id res chain seq x y z
N MET A 1 -36.92 11.39 -66.20
CA MET A 1 -35.54 11.07 -65.76
C MET A 1 -35.53 10.84 -64.25
N LYS A 2 -35.42 9.60 -63.77
CA LYS A 2 -34.99 9.32 -62.40
C LYS A 2 -34.11 8.08 -62.44
N LYS A 3 -32.82 8.32 -62.18
CA LYS A 3 -31.74 7.36 -62.25
C LYS A 3 -31.95 6.31 -61.17
N THR A 4 -31.86 5.06 -61.58
CA THR A 4 -31.58 3.90 -60.73
C THR A 4 -30.37 4.17 -59.86
N SER A 5 -30.49 3.92 -58.57
CA SER A 5 -29.32 3.72 -57.71
C SER A 5 -29.59 2.49 -56.86
N VAL A 6 -28.93 1.41 -57.25
CA VAL A 6 -28.79 0.16 -56.51
C VAL A 6 -27.81 0.44 -55.38
N ILE A 7 -28.19 0.21 -54.12
CA ILE A 7 -27.24 0.14 -53.01
C ILE A 7 -27.20 -1.31 -52.55
N ILE A 8 -26.00 -1.86 -52.73
CA ILE A 8 -25.59 -3.23 -52.50
C ILE A 8 -25.54 -3.51 -50.99
N LEU A 9 -26.08 -4.68 -50.63
CA LEU A 9 -26.02 -5.32 -49.33
C LEU A 9 -24.57 -5.70 -48.99
N ILE A 10 -24.00 -5.15 -47.92
CA ILE A 10 -22.73 -5.62 -47.33
C ILE A 10 -23.05 -6.32 -46.01
N LEU A 11 -23.07 -7.65 -46.06
CA LEU A 11 -22.98 -8.54 -44.89
C LEU A 11 -21.51 -8.62 -44.48
N LEU A 12 -21.15 -7.98 -43.36
CA LEU A 12 -19.93 -8.25 -42.61
C LEU A 12 -20.39 -8.86 -41.27
N LEU A 13 -20.40 -10.19 -41.15
CA LEU A 13 -19.28 -10.99 -40.65
C LEU A 13 -18.73 -10.44 -39.34
N SER A 14 -19.23 -11.02 -38.25
CA SER A 14 -18.52 -11.33 -37.01
C SER A 14 -17.32 -10.44 -36.67
N GLY A 15 -17.62 -9.27 -36.11
CA GLY A 15 -16.66 -8.47 -35.37
C GLY A 15 -17.00 -8.47 -33.88
N CYS A 16 -16.92 -9.63 -33.20
CA CYS A 16 -16.73 -9.61 -31.75
C CYS A 16 -15.32 -9.10 -31.50
N ARG A 17 -15.20 -7.78 -31.34
CA ARG A 17 -13.96 -7.12 -30.97
C ARG A 17 -14.28 -6.10 -29.90
N GLU A 18 -14.53 -6.60 -28.69
CA GLU A 18 -14.31 -5.85 -27.46
C GLU A 18 -13.30 -6.64 -26.66
N GLN A 19 -12.04 -6.42 -27.05
CA GLN A 19 -10.88 -6.58 -26.19
C GLN A 19 -10.94 -5.42 -25.20
N GLY A 20 -11.37 -5.74 -23.99
CA GLY A 20 -11.35 -4.88 -22.83
C GLY A 20 -11.20 -5.79 -21.63
N GLU A 21 -10.07 -6.50 -21.61
CA GLU A 21 -9.55 -7.16 -20.42
C GLU A 21 -9.32 -6.04 -19.40
N ASN A 22 -10.36 -5.71 -18.63
CA ASN A 22 -10.20 -5.08 -17.33
C ASN A 22 -9.51 -6.13 -16.46
N THR A 23 -8.21 -6.28 -16.67
CA THR A 23 -7.31 -6.54 -15.55
C THR A 23 -7.48 -5.31 -14.68
N GLU A 24 -8.45 -5.40 -13.75
CA GLU A 24 -8.39 -4.69 -12.49
C GLU A 24 -6.99 -4.98 -11.96
N THR A 25 -6.07 -4.08 -12.30
CA THR A 25 -4.85 -3.93 -11.55
C THR A 25 -5.41 -3.54 -10.20
N ALA A 26 -5.51 -4.51 -9.29
CA ALA A 26 -5.79 -4.23 -7.91
C ALA A 26 -4.80 -3.13 -7.54
N GLU A 27 -5.31 -1.89 -7.43
CA GLU A 27 -4.55 -0.80 -6.88
C GLU A 27 -4.13 -1.33 -5.52
N GLN A 28 -2.86 -1.71 -5.39
CA GLN A 28 -2.26 -1.97 -4.10
C GLN A 28 -2.39 -0.64 -3.37
N THR A 29 -3.44 -0.49 -2.57
CA THR A 29 -3.60 0.62 -1.67
C THR A 29 -2.54 0.41 -0.60
N THR A 30 -1.32 0.83 -0.90
CA THR A 30 -0.27 0.96 0.09
C THR A 30 -0.75 2.00 1.09
N HIS A 31 -1.21 1.52 2.25
CA HIS A 31 -1.60 2.37 3.37
C HIS A 31 -0.31 2.82 4.04
N GLU A 32 0.20 3.97 3.60
CA GLU A 32 1.33 4.63 4.24
C GLU A 32 0.85 5.32 5.52
N VAL A 33 1.58 5.11 6.61
CA VAL A 33 1.32 5.75 7.90
C VAL A 33 2.61 6.40 8.40
N ASN A 34 2.46 7.53 9.09
CA ASN A 34 3.56 8.21 9.74
C ASN A 34 3.33 8.20 11.25
N GLY A 35 4.39 8.15 12.02
CA GLY A 35 4.30 8.27 13.46
C GLY A 35 5.59 8.02 14.19
N THR A 36 5.48 7.93 15.51
CA THR A 36 6.62 7.75 16.41
C THR A 36 6.56 6.37 17.03
N ILE A 37 7.69 5.67 17.04
CA ILE A 37 7.79 4.39 17.76
C ILE A 37 7.70 4.67 19.26
N THR A 38 6.66 4.20 19.93
CA THR A 38 6.50 4.36 21.39
C THR A 38 7.04 3.15 22.15
N GLU A 39 6.92 1.95 21.57
CA GLU A 39 7.39 0.70 22.18
C GLU A 39 7.88 -0.30 21.13
N ILE A 40 8.83 -1.17 21.51
CA ILE A 40 9.28 -2.31 20.71
C ILE A 40 8.99 -3.59 21.50
N ILE A 41 8.14 -4.45 20.95
CA ILE A 41 7.65 -5.66 21.60
C ILE A 41 7.96 -6.86 20.71
N GLN A 42 9.06 -7.56 20.99
CA GLN A 42 9.53 -8.71 20.21
C GLN A 42 9.64 -8.39 18.71
N ASP A 43 8.76 -8.97 17.89
CA ASP A 43 8.70 -8.81 16.46
C ASP A 43 7.90 -7.57 16.02
N LYS A 44 7.37 -6.77 16.95
CA LYS A 44 6.46 -5.66 16.67
C LYS A 44 6.96 -4.32 17.20
N ILE A 45 6.46 -3.25 16.60
CA ILE A 45 6.59 -1.89 17.11
C ILE A 45 5.19 -1.30 17.35
N LEU A 46 5.01 -0.62 18.48
CA LEU A 46 3.84 0.21 18.71
C LEU A 46 4.14 1.61 18.16
N LEU A 47 3.24 2.09 17.32
CA LEU A 47 3.37 3.36 16.63
C LEU A 47 2.25 4.29 17.11
N GLU A 48 2.62 5.43 17.67
CA GLU A 48 1.69 6.56 17.83
C GLU A 48 1.63 7.30 16.50
N LEU A 49 0.44 7.35 15.90
CA LEU A 49 0.23 7.88 14.57
C LEU A 49 0.24 9.41 14.57
N SER A 50 0.95 10.03 13.62
CA SER A 50 0.93 11.48 13.43
C SER A 50 -0.42 12.00 12.93
N GLN A 51 -1.22 11.12 12.30
CA GLN A 51 -2.55 11.40 11.78
C GLN A 51 -3.45 10.19 12.02
N GLU A 52 -4.71 10.42 12.39
CA GLU A 52 -5.66 9.33 12.57
C GLU A 52 -5.89 8.60 11.25
N LEU A 53 -5.75 7.27 11.29
CA LEU A 53 -5.89 6.41 10.11
C LEU A 53 -7.36 6.00 9.88
N GLN A 54 -8.10 5.84 10.98
CA GLN A 54 -9.54 5.63 11.05
C GLN A 54 -10.07 6.46 12.23
N GLU A 55 -11.39 6.58 12.36
CA GLU A 55 -12.02 7.36 13.43
C GLU A 55 -11.48 6.93 14.81
N ASN A 56 -10.75 7.84 15.49
CA ASN A 56 -10.12 7.61 16.79
C ASN A 56 -8.96 6.58 16.81
N GLU A 57 -8.47 6.09 15.66
CA GLU A 57 -7.29 5.22 15.59
C GLU A 57 -6.03 6.08 15.66
N LYS A 58 -5.46 6.19 16.87
CA LYS A 58 -4.25 6.97 17.19
C LYS A 58 -3.00 6.13 17.34
N GLU A 59 -3.17 4.82 17.49
CA GLU A 59 -2.08 3.87 17.69
C GLU A 59 -2.27 2.66 16.80
N ILE A 60 -1.17 2.08 16.33
CA ILE A 60 -1.16 0.86 15.54
C ILE A 60 0.01 -0.03 15.96
N LEU A 61 -0.22 -1.33 16.00
CA LEU A 61 0.83 -2.31 16.22
C LEU A 61 1.34 -2.81 14.87
N VAL A 62 2.62 -2.62 14.58
CA VAL A 62 3.22 -2.98 13.29
C VAL A 62 4.13 -4.19 13.47
N VAL A 63 3.86 -5.27 12.74
CA VAL A 63 4.71 -6.46 12.70
C VAL A 63 5.88 -6.21 11.76
N VAL A 64 7.09 -6.43 12.27
CA VAL A 64 8.36 -6.33 11.55
C VAL A 64 8.96 -7.71 11.45
N ASN A 65 8.86 -8.34 10.28
CA ASN A 65 9.35 -9.70 10.03
C ASN A 65 10.51 -9.69 9.02
N ASP A 66 10.99 -10.88 8.64
CA ASP A 66 12.13 -11.02 7.73
C ASP A 66 11.88 -10.46 6.32
N GLU A 67 10.62 -10.25 5.96
CA GLU A 67 10.22 -9.66 4.69
C GLU A 67 9.97 -8.14 4.77
N THR A 68 10.14 -7.53 5.94
CA THR A 68 10.05 -6.08 6.11
C THR A 68 11.39 -5.43 5.74
N SER A 69 11.36 -4.48 4.81
CA SER A 69 12.52 -3.66 4.46
C SER A 69 12.62 -2.45 5.39
N ILE A 70 13.71 -2.34 6.14
CA ILE A 70 13.98 -1.17 7.00
C ILE A 70 15.03 -0.32 6.29
N LEU A 71 14.72 0.94 6.07
CA LEU A 71 15.47 1.87 5.24
C LEU A 71 15.72 3.17 6.00
N ASN A 72 16.80 3.89 5.70
CA ASN A 72 16.89 5.31 6.01
C ASN A 72 16.26 6.15 4.88
N LEU A 73 16.23 7.47 5.03
CA LEU A 73 15.73 8.39 3.99
C LEU A 73 16.52 8.36 2.66
N GLN A 74 17.72 7.78 2.66
CA GLN A 74 18.55 7.59 1.46
C GLN A 74 18.38 6.20 0.85
N GLU A 75 17.32 5.47 1.24
CA GLU A 75 17.01 4.11 0.80
C GLU A 75 18.11 3.07 1.12
N THR A 76 18.99 3.39 2.07
CA THR A 76 20.00 2.43 2.54
C THR A 76 19.35 1.46 3.50
N LYS A 77 19.52 0.15 3.22
CA LYS A 77 19.00 -0.92 4.07
C LYS A 77 19.67 -0.91 5.45
N LEU A 78 18.84 -0.94 6.48
CA LEU A 78 19.20 -1.01 7.88
C LEU A 78 18.80 -2.35 8.49
N ASN A 79 19.39 -2.65 9.64
CA ASN A 79 18.99 -3.80 10.44
C ASN A 79 17.84 -3.43 11.38
N ARG A 80 17.06 -4.43 11.81
CA ARG A 80 15.99 -4.30 12.81
C ARG A 80 16.43 -3.57 14.09
N ASP A 81 17.64 -3.84 14.55
CA ASP A 81 18.23 -3.22 15.75
C ASP A 81 18.43 -1.70 15.61
N SER A 82 18.23 -1.15 14.41
CA SER A 82 18.26 0.30 14.17
C SER A 82 17.00 1.00 14.63
N LEU A 83 15.87 0.30 14.78
CA LEU A 83 14.61 0.82 15.29
C LEU A 83 14.72 1.07 16.80
N ARG A 84 14.32 2.26 17.26
CA ARG A 84 14.32 2.63 18.68
C ARG A 84 13.03 3.34 19.03
N PRO A 85 12.58 3.25 20.29
CA PRO A 85 11.57 4.19 20.77
C PRO A 85 12.01 5.64 20.52
N GLN A 86 11.05 6.51 20.24
CA GLN A 86 11.21 7.91 19.83
C GLN A 86 11.73 8.14 18.41
N ASP A 87 12.09 7.10 17.65
CA ASP A 87 12.35 7.27 16.22
C ASP A 87 11.04 7.66 15.50
N GLU A 88 11.11 8.71 14.68
CA GLU A 88 10.05 9.06 13.73
C GLU A 88 10.18 8.19 12.48
N VAL A 89 9.05 7.61 12.06
CA VAL A 89 9.02 6.64 10.97
C VAL A 89 7.85 6.85 10.03
N ARG A 90 8.12 6.53 8.76
CA ARG A 90 7.11 6.33 7.73
C ARG A 90 7.04 4.84 7.42
N VAL A 91 5.86 4.25 7.57
CA VAL A 91 5.63 2.81 7.38
C VAL A 91 4.68 2.59 6.23
N THR A 92 5.10 1.78 5.26
CA THR A 92 4.19 1.24 4.25
C THR A 92 3.62 -0.07 4.77
N LEU A 93 2.32 -0.10 5.04
CA LEU A 93 1.63 -1.30 5.50
C LEU A 93 1.33 -2.24 4.32
N ARG A 94 1.29 -3.53 4.60
CA ARG A 94 0.70 -4.54 3.73
C ARG A 94 -0.82 -4.56 3.93
N ASP A 95 -1.53 -5.13 2.95
CA ASP A 95 -2.99 -5.29 3.02
C ASP A 95 -3.45 -6.25 4.13
N SER A 96 -2.51 -7.01 4.72
CA SER A 96 -2.80 -7.93 5.82
C SER A 96 -2.75 -7.19 7.16
N CYS A 97 -3.93 -6.98 7.74
CA CYS A 97 -4.11 -6.50 9.10
C CYS A 97 -5.06 -7.44 9.87
N ALA A 98 -4.80 -7.60 11.16
CA ALA A 98 -5.69 -8.26 12.11
C ALA A 98 -6.48 -7.22 12.89
N ASP A 99 -7.78 -7.49 13.07
CA ASP A 99 -8.71 -6.65 13.83
C ASP A 99 -8.48 -6.83 15.34
N THR A 100 -7.47 -6.14 15.85
CA THR A 100 -7.08 -6.09 17.26
C THR A 100 -7.18 -4.66 17.78
N ILE A 101 -7.02 -4.44 19.09
CA ILE A 101 -7.00 -3.10 19.68
C ILE A 101 -5.68 -2.94 20.48
N PRO A 102 -4.72 -2.11 20.02
CA PRO A 102 -4.68 -1.41 18.72
C PRO A 102 -4.64 -2.39 17.54
N ARG A 103 -5.00 -1.93 16.33
CA ARG A 103 -4.99 -2.77 15.13
C ARG A 103 -3.58 -3.26 14.83
N THR A 104 -3.45 -4.50 14.39
CA THR A 104 -2.14 -5.07 14.05
C THR A 104 -1.99 -5.19 12.54
N CYS A 105 -0.96 -4.60 11.95
CA CYS A 105 -0.69 -4.71 10.51
C CYS A 105 0.75 -5.15 10.24
N TYR A 106 0.99 -5.80 9.10
CA TYR A 106 2.35 -6.18 8.69
C TYR A 106 3.01 -5.03 7.92
N ALA A 107 4.27 -4.72 8.23
CA ALA A 107 5.04 -3.75 7.46
C ALA A 107 5.59 -4.38 6.17
N LYS A 108 5.45 -3.65 5.07
CA LYS A 108 6.23 -3.85 3.86
C LYS A 108 7.58 -3.14 4.00
N GLU A 109 7.53 -1.84 4.31
CA GLU A 109 8.70 -0.96 4.42
C GLU A 109 8.58 -0.07 5.66
N ILE A 110 9.72 0.24 6.28
CA ILE A 110 9.85 1.22 7.36
C ILE A 110 11.00 2.15 6.99
N PHE A 111 10.71 3.44 6.82
CA PHE A 111 11.70 4.48 6.62
C PHE A 111 11.94 5.20 7.95
N LEU A 112 13.18 5.18 8.43
CA LEU A 112 13.61 5.94 9.59
C LEU A 112 13.97 7.36 9.17
N ASP A 113 13.31 8.35 9.78
CA ASP A 113 13.72 9.74 9.70
C ASP A 113 14.83 9.98 10.75
N LYS A 114 16.08 9.75 10.34
CA LYS A 114 17.26 10.07 11.14
C LYS A 114 17.99 11.22 10.47
N GLU A 115 17.83 12.42 11.00
CA GLU A 115 18.81 13.46 10.77
C GLU A 115 20.14 13.01 11.41
N ASN A 116 21.18 12.88 10.60
CA ASN A 116 22.54 12.53 11.06
C ASN A 116 23.09 13.58 12.05
#